data_AF-A0A7Z2ZQ75-F1
#
_entry.id   AF-A0A7Z2ZQ75-F1
#
_cell.length_a   1.000
_cell.length_b   1.000
_cell.length_c   1.000
_cell.angle_alpha   90.00
_cell.angle_beta   90.00
_cell.angle_gamma   90.00
#
_symmetry.space_group_name_H-M   'P 1'
#
loop_
_entity.id
_entity.type
_entity.pdbx_description
1 polymer ?
#
loop_
_entity_poly.entity_id
_entity_poly.type
_entity_poly.pdbx_seq_one_letter_code
_entity_poly.pdbx_strand_id
1 'polypeptide(L)'
;MNRLKGISSEIKLLLVLWTAVMGFLLLLIAAAWPQYWRFIAAETTPLAWLESVLLLLVAGIAGLNAFVGTIDGDMNRKSISGWTLLAAAFAWLALDERFALHERLRDRVLKPTGIKLLPWMEAGDWLIPLYAVCGIAALWGIWRLIGANRSARVFLVVALCVSVCAVAMDTIDIRRLDKSAERLLQSVEEGLETIAMTSFLSSFLCVWMERIRSLVSGRRNRAING
;
A
#
# COMPACT_ATOMS: atom_id res chain seq x y z
N MET A 1 -25.40 -29.34 -8.24
CA MET A 1 -24.33 -29.05 -9.22
C MET A 1 -24.68 -27.80 -10.04
N ASN A 2 -24.59 -26.60 -9.45
CA ASN A 2 -24.86 -25.32 -10.14
C ASN A 2 -23.85 -24.23 -9.69
N ARG A 3 -22.62 -24.64 -9.38
CA ARG A 3 -21.54 -23.78 -8.82
C ARG A 3 -20.66 -23.11 -9.89
N LEU A 4 -21.01 -23.20 -11.17
CA LEU A 4 -20.33 -22.50 -12.27
C LEU A 4 -21.22 -21.36 -12.80
N LYS A 5 -21.56 -20.39 -11.94
CA LYS A 5 -22.29 -19.18 -12.36
C LYS A 5 -21.44 -17.94 -12.11
N GLY A 6 -20.61 -17.62 -13.11
CA GLY A 6 -20.00 -16.31 -13.31
C GLY A 6 -18.89 -15.93 -12.32
N ILE A 7 -17.87 -15.24 -12.83
CA ILE A 7 -16.94 -14.49 -11.99
C ILE A 7 -17.76 -13.47 -11.18
N SER A 8 -17.66 -13.49 -9.84
CA SER A 8 -18.39 -12.51 -9.01
C SER A 8 -17.94 -11.09 -9.37
N SER A 9 -18.82 -10.10 -9.20
CA SER A 9 -18.49 -8.70 -9.51
C SER A 9 -17.24 -8.20 -8.76
N GLU A 10 -16.98 -8.73 -7.56
CA GLU A 10 -15.78 -8.47 -6.77
C GLU A 10 -14.51 -8.95 -7.50
N ILE A 11 -14.51 -10.19 -8.00
CA ILE A 11 -13.37 -10.72 -8.73
C ILE A 11 -13.18 -9.93 -10.03
N LYS A 12 -14.26 -9.55 -10.72
CA LYS A 12 -14.16 -8.70 -11.91
C LYS A 12 -13.51 -7.35 -11.60
N LEU A 13 -13.92 -6.70 -10.52
CA LEU A 13 -13.35 -5.42 -10.09
C LEU A 13 -11.86 -5.56 -9.75
N LEU A 14 -11.48 -6.60 -9.00
CA LEU A 14 -10.09 -6.88 -8.68
C LEU A 14 -9.27 -7.18 -9.95
N LEU A 15 -9.80 -7.99 -10.87
CA LEU A 15 -9.12 -8.25 -12.15
C LEU A 15 -8.90 -6.97 -12.95
N VAL A 16 -9.91 -6.09 -13.05
CA VAL A 16 -9.77 -4.80 -13.73
C VAL A 16 -8.70 -3.94 -13.06
N LEU A 17 -8.71 -3.85 -11.72
CA LEU A 17 -7.71 -3.10 -10.97
C LEU A 17 -6.29 -3.62 -11.25
N TRP A 18 -6.07 -4.93 -11.07
CA TRP A 18 -4.75 -5.53 -11.25
C TRP A 18 -4.28 -5.45 -12.71
N THR A 19 -5.15 -5.70 -13.68
CA THR A 19 -4.83 -5.54 -15.10
C THR A 19 -4.49 -4.09 -15.44
N ALA A 20 -5.21 -3.11 -14.89
CA ALA A 20 -4.92 -1.70 -15.13
C ALA A 20 -3.55 -1.30 -14.56
N VAL A 21 -3.24 -1.66 -13.32
CA VAL A 21 -1.95 -1.34 -12.68
C VAL A 21 -0.80 -2.05 -13.39
N MET A 22 -0.88 -3.36 -13.58
CA MET A 22 0.18 -4.12 -14.24
C MET A 22 0.33 -3.71 -15.71
N GLY A 23 -0.77 -3.45 -16.40
CA GLY A 23 -0.76 -2.95 -17.77
C GLY A 23 -0.09 -1.58 -17.87
N PHE A 24 -0.34 -0.68 -16.92
CA PHE A 24 0.32 0.62 -16.86
C PHE A 24 1.83 0.47 -16.61
N LEU A 25 2.25 -0.37 -15.65
CA LEU A 25 3.66 -0.64 -15.39
C LEU A 25 4.38 -1.18 -16.65
N LEU A 26 3.79 -2.17 -17.32
CA LEU A 26 4.34 -2.72 -18.55
C LEU A 26 4.39 -1.68 -19.68
N LEU A 27 3.38 -0.81 -19.76
CA LEU A 27 3.35 0.30 -20.73
C LEU A 27 4.50 1.28 -20.47
N LEU A 28 4.79 1.63 -19.21
CA LEU A 28 5.93 2.50 -18.87
C LEU A 28 7.26 1.87 -19.27
N ILE A 29 7.46 0.58 -18.99
CA ILE A 29 8.66 -0.17 -19.40
C ILE A 29 8.81 -0.14 -20.92
N ALA A 30 7.73 -0.44 -21.66
CA ALA A 30 7.75 -0.48 -23.11
C ALA A 30 7.99 0.91 -23.73
N ALA A 31 7.35 1.96 -23.19
CA ALA A 31 7.42 3.31 -23.71
C ALA A 31 8.81 3.95 -23.53
N ALA A 32 9.52 3.60 -22.46
CA ALA A 32 10.85 4.13 -22.17
C ALA A 32 12.00 3.18 -22.52
N TRP A 33 11.76 2.05 -23.20
CA TRP A 33 12.80 1.07 -23.53
C TRP A 33 13.90 1.68 -24.45
N PRO A 34 15.21 1.43 -24.20
CA PRO A 34 15.80 0.60 -23.13
C PRO A 34 16.02 1.35 -21.81
N GLN A 35 15.68 2.63 -21.73
CA GLN A 35 15.83 3.52 -20.57
C GLN A 35 14.64 3.48 -19.60
N TYR A 36 14.05 2.30 -19.38
CA TYR A 36 12.80 2.11 -18.60
C TYR A 36 12.85 2.78 -17.21
N TRP A 37 14.02 2.77 -16.57
CA TRP A 37 14.26 3.37 -15.25
C TRP A 37 13.87 4.85 -15.19
N ARG A 38 13.87 5.58 -16.31
CA ARG A 38 13.47 7.01 -16.35
C ARG A 38 12.00 7.23 -16.02
N PHE A 39 11.14 6.22 -16.19
CA PHE A 39 9.71 6.28 -15.90
C PHE A 39 9.31 5.49 -14.66
N ILE A 40 10.27 4.81 -14.02
CA ILE A 40 10.03 3.92 -12.89
C ILE A 40 10.78 4.43 -11.66
N ALA A 41 12.12 4.53 -11.74
CA ALA A 41 13.02 4.69 -10.60
C ALA A 41 13.28 6.14 -10.13
N ALA A 42 12.57 7.14 -10.67
CA ALA A 42 12.80 8.53 -10.26
C ALA A 42 11.57 9.10 -9.56
N GLU A 43 11.80 9.96 -8.56
CA GLU A 43 10.75 10.55 -7.70
C GLU A 43 9.66 11.30 -8.49
N THR A 44 10.00 11.90 -9.64
CA THR A 44 9.06 12.66 -10.47
C THR A 44 8.58 11.86 -11.68
N THR A 45 8.35 10.56 -11.51
CA THR A 45 7.93 9.67 -12.60
C THR A 45 6.42 9.53 -12.73
N PRO A 46 5.95 9.02 -13.88
CA PRO A 46 4.59 8.52 -14.00
C PRO A 46 4.25 7.40 -13.02
N LEU A 47 5.23 6.58 -12.58
CA LEU A 47 5.01 5.52 -11.60
C LEU A 47 4.75 6.08 -10.20
N ALA A 48 5.60 6.97 -9.71
CA ALA A 48 5.38 7.68 -8.43
C ALA A 48 4.02 8.42 -8.40
N TRP A 49 3.58 8.95 -9.54
CA TRP A 49 2.21 9.48 -9.66
C TRP A 49 1.15 8.40 -9.45
N LEU A 50 1.26 7.24 -10.11
CA LEU A 50 0.33 6.13 -9.92
C LEU A 50 0.35 5.64 -8.46
N GLU A 51 1.51 5.53 -7.84
CA GLU A 51 1.66 5.11 -6.44
C GLU A 51 0.97 6.07 -5.48
N SER A 52 1.16 7.38 -5.65
CA SER A 52 0.44 8.39 -4.89
C SER A 52 -1.09 8.27 -5.06
N VAL A 53 -1.57 7.95 -6.27
CA VAL A 53 -2.99 7.68 -6.54
C VAL A 53 -3.45 6.40 -5.85
N LEU A 54 -2.67 5.32 -5.91
CA LEU A 54 -2.99 4.05 -5.24
C LEU A 54 -3.11 4.26 -3.72
N LEU A 55 -2.15 4.93 -3.09
CA LEU A 55 -2.20 5.27 -1.66
C LEU A 55 -3.42 6.13 -1.31
N LEU A 56 -3.75 7.12 -2.14
CA LEU A 56 -4.95 7.93 -1.95
C LEU A 56 -6.25 7.10 -2.09
N LEU A 57 -6.29 6.13 -3.01
CA LEU A 57 -7.41 5.20 -3.13
C LEU A 57 -7.50 4.28 -1.91
N VAL A 58 -6.37 3.77 -1.38
CA VAL A 58 -6.34 3.00 -0.13
C VAL A 58 -6.93 3.84 1.01
N ALA A 59 -6.49 5.09 1.13
CA ALA A 59 -7.00 6.03 2.12
C ALA A 59 -8.51 6.28 1.95
N GLY A 60 -8.97 6.47 0.71
CA GLY A 60 -10.38 6.66 0.38
C GLY A 60 -11.24 5.47 0.76
N ILE A 61 -10.81 4.25 0.43
CA ILE A 61 -11.54 3.02 0.79
C ILE A 61 -11.52 2.79 2.31
N ALA A 62 -10.42 3.09 3.01
CA ALA A 62 -10.39 3.06 4.47
C ALA A 62 -11.38 4.07 5.07
N GLY A 63 -11.44 5.30 4.53
CA GLY A 63 -12.40 6.32 4.93
C GLY A 63 -13.85 5.90 4.67
N LEU A 64 -14.13 5.26 3.53
CA LEU A 64 -15.44 4.70 3.23
C LEU A 64 -15.82 3.56 4.18
N ASN A 65 -14.88 2.70 4.59
CA ASN A 65 -15.14 1.69 5.62
C ASN A 65 -15.51 2.35 6.95
N ALA A 66 -14.81 3.41 7.37
CA ALA A 66 -15.15 4.17 8.58
C ALA A 66 -16.55 4.79 8.47
N PHE A 67 -16.85 5.46 7.35
CA PHE A 67 -18.13 6.11 7.09
C PHE A 67 -19.30 5.13 7.10
N VAL A 68 -19.17 4.00 6.40
CA VAL A 68 -20.18 2.93 6.43
C VAL A 68 -20.38 2.41 7.85
N GLY A 69 -19.29 2.26 8.63
CA GLY A 69 -19.36 1.89 10.03
C GLY A 69 -20.18 2.84 10.90
N THR A 70 -20.13 4.15 10.62
CA THR A 70 -20.93 5.14 11.35
C THR A 70 -22.43 5.06 11.02
N ILE A 71 -22.77 4.69 9.78
CA ILE A 71 -24.17 4.62 9.32
C ILE A 71 -24.83 3.31 9.74
N ASP A 72 -24.11 2.18 9.61
CA ASP A 72 -24.65 0.85 9.90
C ASP A 72 -24.88 0.62 11.40
N GLY A 73 -24.16 1.35 12.27
CA GLY A 73 -24.29 1.26 13.73
C GLY A 73 -23.73 -0.04 14.35
N ASP A 74 -23.46 -1.06 13.53
CA ASP A 74 -22.91 -2.35 13.95
C ASP A 74 -21.40 -2.29 14.27
N MET A 75 -20.70 -1.22 13.86
CA MET A 75 -19.27 -1.07 14.12
C MET A 75 -19.02 -0.32 15.43
N ASN A 76 -18.22 -0.90 16.33
CA ASN A 76 -17.81 -0.20 17.54
C ASN A 76 -16.93 1.03 17.23
N ARG A 77 -16.94 2.01 18.14
CA ARG A 77 -16.19 3.27 17.97
C ARG A 77 -14.69 3.08 17.75
N LYS A 78 -14.08 2.06 18.36
CA LYS A 78 -12.64 1.77 18.19
C LYS A 78 -12.32 1.36 16.76
N SER A 79 -13.17 0.52 16.16
CA SER A 79 -12.99 0.09 14.77
C SER A 79 -13.20 1.24 13.79
N ILE A 80 -14.17 2.13 14.04
CA ILE A 80 -14.37 3.35 13.23
C ILE A 80 -13.12 4.22 13.30
N SER A 81 -12.63 4.52 14.51
CA SER A 81 -11.40 5.29 14.70
C SER A 81 -10.18 4.63 14.06
N GLY A 82 -10.10 3.29 14.10
CA GLY A 82 -9.04 2.54 13.43
C GLY A 82 -9.04 2.74 11.91
N TRP A 83 -10.20 2.63 11.26
CA TRP A 83 -10.33 2.92 9.83
C TRP A 83 -10.05 4.40 9.50
N THR A 84 -10.49 5.34 10.34
CA THR A 84 -10.16 6.77 10.17
C THR A 84 -8.66 7.02 10.29
N LEU A 85 -7.98 6.38 11.26
CA LEU A 85 -6.54 6.50 11.42
C LEU A 85 -5.78 5.90 10.22
N LEU A 86 -6.23 4.76 9.69
CA LEU A 86 -5.67 4.20 8.47
C LEU A 86 -5.86 5.11 7.26
N ALA A 87 -7.05 5.71 7.12
CA ALA A 87 -7.30 6.68 6.06
C ALA A 87 -6.34 7.87 6.15
N ALA A 88 -6.14 8.43 7.35
CA ALA A 88 -5.19 9.51 7.56
C ALA A 88 -3.74 9.09 7.31
N ALA A 89 -3.33 7.89 7.75
CA ALA A 89 -1.98 7.38 7.55
C ALA A 89 -1.66 7.14 6.07
N PHE A 90 -2.56 6.50 5.31
CA PHE A 90 -2.36 6.31 3.87
C PHE A 90 -2.47 7.61 3.08
N ALA A 91 -3.27 8.58 3.51
CA ALA A 91 -3.28 9.92 2.91
C ALA A 91 -1.95 10.65 3.17
N TRP A 92 -1.36 10.49 4.36
CA TRP A 92 -0.03 10.99 4.65
C TRP A 92 1.03 10.34 3.76
N LEU A 93 1.02 9.00 3.62
CA LEU A 93 1.92 8.28 2.72
C LEU A 93 1.75 8.74 1.26
N ALA A 94 0.52 8.98 0.79
CA ALA A 94 0.29 9.50 -0.56
C ALA A 94 0.91 10.89 -0.78
N LEU A 95 0.88 11.75 0.24
CA LEU A 95 1.53 13.06 0.21
C LEU A 95 3.04 12.92 0.26
N ASP A 96 3.54 12.02 1.10
CA ASP A 96 4.96 11.72 1.20
C ASP A 96 5.53 11.26 -0.13
N GLU A 97 4.88 10.28 -0.76
CA GLU A 97 5.19 9.77 -2.10
C GLU A 97 5.22 10.90 -3.13
N ARG A 98 4.18 11.74 -3.16
CA ARG A 98 4.08 12.79 -4.17
C ARG A 98 5.10 13.92 -3.99
N PHE A 99 5.52 14.19 -2.76
CA PHE A 99 6.31 15.36 -2.42
C PHE A 99 7.68 15.03 -1.85
N ALA A 100 8.06 13.74 -1.79
CA ALA A 100 9.31 13.26 -1.19
C ALA A 100 9.57 13.90 0.19
N LEU A 101 8.55 13.90 1.07
CA LEU A 101 8.65 14.64 2.34
C LEU A 101 9.70 14.00 3.25
N HIS A 102 9.75 12.68 3.30
CA HIS A 102 10.70 11.90 4.08
C HIS A 102 12.13 12.13 3.59
N GLU A 103 12.34 12.26 2.28
CA GLU A 103 13.66 12.56 1.72
C GLU A 103 14.11 13.98 2.03
N ARG A 104 13.22 14.96 1.90
CA ARG A 104 13.51 16.35 2.30
C ARG A 104 13.84 16.43 3.78
N LEU A 105 13.14 15.68 4.62
CA LEU A 105 13.42 15.59 6.04
C LEU A 105 14.77 14.91 6.29
N ARG A 106 15.02 13.78 5.61
CA ARG A 106 16.31 13.06 5.63
C ARG A 106 17.45 14.02 5.30
N ASP A 107 17.42 14.65 4.14
CA ASP A 107 18.57 15.40 3.63
C ASP A 107 18.82 16.70 4.38
N ARG A 108 17.75 17.40 4.82
CA ARG A 108 17.89 18.71 5.49
C ARG A 108 18.14 18.59 6.99
N VAL A 109 17.56 17.58 7.65
CA VAL A 109 17.53 17.50 9.12
C VAL A 109 18.30 16.30 9.64
N LEU A 110 18.11 15.12 9.05
CA LEU A 110 18.66 13.88 9.62
C LEU A 110 20.10 13.63 9.18
N LYS A 111 20.42 13.82 7.89
CA LYS A 111 21.74 13.59 7.30
C LYS A 111 22.85 14.41 7.99
N PRO A 112 22.65 15.69 8.36
CA PRO A 112 23.64 16.46 9.12
C PRO A 112 23.99 15.89 10.51
N THR A 113 23.11 15.06 11.10
CA THR A 113 23.39 14.45 12.41
C THR A 113 24.43 13.33 12.33
N GLY A 114 24.67 12.76 11.14
CA GLY A 114 25.57 11.63 10.93
C GLY A 114 25.08 10.30 11.52
N ILE A 115 23.86 10.25 12.08
CA ILE A 115 23.32 9.04 12.73
C ILE A 115 22.97 7.98 11.68
N LYS A 116 23.46 6.77 11.91
CA LYS A 116 23.16 5.55 11.15
C LYS A 116 22.72 4.46 12.12
N LEU A 117 21.62 3.76 11.81
CA LEU A 117 21.19 2.62 12.61
C LEU A 117 21.89 1.32 12.21
N LEU A 118 22.19 1.14 10.92
CA LEU A 118 22.83 -0.05 10.39
C LEU A 118 24.11 0.32 9.61
N PRO A 119 25.12 -0.57 9.55
CA PRO A 119 26.41 -0.29 8.91
C PRO A 119 26.33 -0.01 7.40
N TRP A 120 25.28 -0.50 6.74
CA TRP A 120 25.08 -0.42 5.29
C TRP A 120 24.07 0.66 4.88
N MET A 121 23.56 1.46 5.81
CA MET A 121 22.64 2.58 5.53
C MET A 121 23.38 3.90 5.36
N GLU A 122 22.79 4.85 4.64
CA GLU A 122 23.25 6.23 4.70
C GLU A 122 22.77 6.94 5.97
N ALA A 123 23.41 8.08 6.27
CA ALA A 123 23.01 8.89 7.42
C ALA A 123 21.63 9.50 7.16
N GLY A 124 20.70 9.25 8.07
CA GLY A 124 19.32 9.74 7.99
C GLY A 124 18.29 8.78 7.35
N ASP A 125 18.72 7.67 6.74
CA ASP A 125 17.80 6.67 6.14
C ASP A 125 17.01 5.87 7.18
N TRP A 126 17.29 6.05 8.46
CA TRP A 126 16.59 5.35 9.54
C TRP A 126 15.09 5.69 9.64
N LEU A 127 14.64 6.73 8.94
CA LEU A 127 13.22 7.09 8.82
C LEU A 127 12.39 5.98 8.14
N ILE A 128 12.94 5.31 7.14
CA ILE A 128 12.27 4.23 6.41
C ILE A 128 12.02 3.01 7.33
N PRO A 129 13.03 2.45 8.04
CA PRO A 129 12.79 1.43 9.07
C PRO A 129 11.83 1.88 10.16
N LEU A 130 11.82 3.16 10.54
CA LEU A 130 10.88 3.67 11.52
C LEU A 130 9.42 3.58 11.01
N TYR A 131 9.17 3.96 9.75
CA TYR A 131 7.85 3.78 9.12
C TYR A 131 7.45 2.30 9.09
N ALA A 132 8.38 1.40 8.74
CA ALA A 132 8.14 -0.03 8.75
C ALA A 132 7.77 -0.56 10.14
N VAL A 133 8.48 -0.14 11.18
CA VAL A 133 8.17 -0.51 12.58
C VAL A 133 6.80 0.01 13.00
N CYS A 134 6.45 1.25 12.65
CA CYS A 134 5.12 1.79 12.89
C CYS A 134 4.02 0.98 12.18
N GLY A 135 4.25 0.57 10.93
CA GLY A 135 3.34 -0.29 10.17
C GLY A 135 3.16 -1.67 10.81
N ILE A 136 4.25 -2.31 11.24
CA ILE A 136 4.23 -3.60 11.94
C ILE A 136 3.48 -3.47 13.29
N ALA A 137 3.74 -2.40 14.05
CA ALA A 137 3.03 -2.16 15.31
C ALA A 137 1.51 -2.00 15.09
N ALA A 138 1.11 -1.38 13.98
CA ALA A 138 -0.30 -1.24 13.60
C ALA A 138 -0.92 -2.53 13.05
N LEU A 139 -0.12 -3.50 12.60
CA LEU A 139 -0.58 -4.71 11.88
C LEU A 139 -1.65 -5.49 12.64
N TRP A 140 -1.47 -5.67 13.96
CA TRP A 140 -2.46 -6.38 14.77
C TRP A 140 -3.81 -5.67 14.80
N GLY A 141 -3.80 -4.33 14.85
CA GLY A 141 -4.99 -3.50 14.73
C GLY A 141 -5.66 -3.65 13.37
N ILE A 142 -4.89 -3.57 12.29
CA ILE A 142 -5.38 -3.75 10.90
C ILE A 142 -5.99 -5.15 10.73
N TRP A 143 -5.31 -6.19 11.25
CA TRP A 143 -5.79 -7.57 11.18
C TRP A 143 -7.15 -7.75 11.83
N ARG A 144 -7.37 -7.10 12.99
CA ARG A 144 -8.68 -7.07 13.66
C ARG A 144 -9.72 -6.28 12.87
N LEU A 145 -9.34 -5.14 12.26
CA LEU A 145 -10.25 -4.33 11.44
C LEU A 145 -10.76 -5.09 10.20
N ILE A 146 -9.90 -5.90 9.58
CA ILE A 146 -10.27 -6.75 8.43
C ILE A 146 -11.27 -7.85 8.83
N GLY A 147 -11.28 -8.27 10.09
CA GLY A 147 -12.17 -9.32 10.57
C GLY A 147 -11.88 -10.66 9.90
N ALA A 148 -12.92 -11.47 9.65
CA ALA A 148 -12.80 -12.84 9.14
C ALA A 148 -12.71 -12.95 7.60
N ASN A 149 -12.68 -11.83 6.86
CA ASN A 149 -12.65 -11.85 5.40
C ASN A 149 -11.34 -12.48 4.88
N ARG A 150 -11.42 -13.73 4.39
CA ARG A 150 -10.26 -14.51 3.95
C ARG A 150 -9.53 -13.83 2.78
N SER A 151 -10.25 -13.31 1.81
CA SER A 151 -9.65 -12.63 0.65
C SER A 151 -8.89 -11.38 1.07
N ALA A 152 -9.49 -10.56 1.93
CA ALA A 152 -8.85 -9.36 2.46
C ALA A 152 -7.56 -9.69 3.24
N ARG A 153 -7.59 -10.75 4.07
CA ARG A 153 -6.40 -11.24 4.80
C ARG A 153 -5.29 -11.71 3.87
N VAL A 154 -5.62 -12.46 2.81
CA VAL A 154 -4.63 -12.91 1.82
C VAL A 154 -3.94 -11.70 1.19
N PHE A 155 -4.71 -10.71 0.73
CA PHE A 155 -4.14 -9.49 0.16
C PHE A 155 -3.32 -8.68 1.18
N LEU A 156 -3.73 -8.61 2.45
CA LEU A 156 -2.94 -7.95 3.49
C LEU A 156 -1.60 -8.66 3.71
N VAL A 157 -1.58 -10.00 3.76
CA VAL A 157 -0.34 -10.77 3.92
C VAL A 157 0.58 -10.56 2.73
N VAL A 158 0.05 -10.59 1.50
CA VAL A 158 0.83 -10.29 0.29
C VAL A 158 1.40 -8.87 0.36
N ALA A 159 0.56 -7.87 0.69
CA ALA A 159 1.00 -6.49 0.83
C ALA A 159 2.15 -6.37 1.84
N LEU A 160 2.01 -6.97 3.02
CA LEU A 160 3.03 -6.95 4.07
C LEU A 160 4.34 -7.61 3.62
N CYS A 161 4.28 -8.81 3.04
CA CYS A 161 5.47 -9.51 2.57
C CYS A 161 6.21 -8.70 1.50
N VAL A 162 5.47 -8.12 0.55
CA VAL A 162 6.04 -7.32 -0.54
C VAL A 162 6.62 -6.01 -0.01
N SER A 163 5.92 -5.30 0.89
CA SER A 163 6.45 -4.08 1.53
C SER A 163 7.71 -4.34 2.33
N VAL A 164 7.82 -5.47 3.04
CA VAL A 164 9.05 -5.83 3.76
C VAL A 164 10.22 -6.02 2.80
N CYS A 165 9.98 -6.63 1.63
CA CYS A 165 11.00 -6.76 0.59
C CYS A 165 11.42 -5.41 0.04
N ALA A 166 10.47 -4.52 -0.27
CA ALA A 166 10.76 -3.17 -0.78
C ALA A 166 11.58 -2.35 0.24
N VAL A 167 11.11 -2.27 1.49
CA VAL A 167 11.84 -1.60 2.59
C VAL A 167 13.25 -2.18 2.78
N ALA A 168 13.41 -3.51 2.65
CA ALA A 168 14.73 -4.11 2.77
C ALA A 168 15.68 -3.67 1.64
N MET A 169 15.16 -3.49 0.42
CA MET A 169 15.94 -2.98 -0.72
C MET A 169 16.35 -1.53 -0.50
N ASP A 170 15.45 -0.69 0.02
CA ASP A 170 15.70 0.73 0.31
C ASP A 170 16.81 0.95 1.36
N THR A 171 17.06 -0.04 2.23
CA THR A 171 18.15 0.06 3.22
C THR A 171 19.56 -0.11 2.63
N ILE A 172 19.69 -0.56 1.38
CA ILE A 172 20.99 -0.87 0.76
C ILE A 172 21.64 0.42 0.24
N ASP A 173 22.88 0.71 0.67
CA ASP A 173 23.72 1.79 0.12
C ASP A 173 24.02 1.58 -1.38
N ILE A 174 23.15 2.15 -2.21
CA ILE A 174 23.18 2.04 -3.68
C ILE A 174 24.44 2.64 -4.30
N ARG A 175 25.17 3.53 -3.60
CA ARG A 175 26.39 4.17 -4.14
C ARG A 175 27.55 3.20 -4.34
N ARG A 176 27.44 2.01 -3.76
CA ARG A 176 28.42 0.92 -3.93
C ARG A 176 28.13 0.06 -5.17
N LEU A 177 26.96 0.21 -5.77
CA LEU A 177 26.55 -0.52 -6.96
C LEU A 177 27.00 0.21 -8.22
N ASP A 178 27.19 -0.53 -9.31
CA ASP A 178 27.31 0.10 -10.61
C ASP A 178 25.96 0.71 -11.04
N LYS A 179 26.00 1.72 -11.91
CA LYS A 179 24.79 2.45 -12.34
C LYS A 179 23.72 1.57 -12.97
N SER A 180 24.08 0.43 -13.56
CA SER A 180 23.09 -0.47 -14.17
C SER A 180 22.38 -1.30 -13.12
N ALA A 181 23.11 -1.78 -12.12
CA ALA A 181 22.54 -2.48 -10.96
C ALA A 181 21.68 -1.55 -10.10
N GLU A 182 22.11 -0.31 -9.85
CA GLU A 182 21.33 0.73 -9.14
C GLU A 182 19.95 0.93 -9.79
N ARG A 183 19.93 1.18 -11.12
CA ARG A 183 18.69 1.39 -11.87
C ARG A 183 17.76 0.18 -11.85
N LEU A 184 18.33 -1.01 -11.95
CA LEU A 184 17.55 -2.25 -11.89
C LEU A 184 16.97 -2.45 -10.49
N LEU A 185 17.77 -2.25 -9.45
CA LEU A 185 17.34 -2.42 -8.06
C LEU A 185 16.19 -1.46 -7.73
N GLN A 186 16.37 -0.16 -8.01
CA GLN A 186 15.33 0.84 -7.84
C GLN A 186 14.08 0.50 -8.65
N SER A 187 14.22 0.07 -9.91
CA SER A 187 13.05 -0.28 -10.71
C SER A 187 12.29 -1.50 -10.18
N VAL A 188 12.99 -2.45 -9.57
CA VAL A 188 12.37 -3.62 -8.93
C VAL A 188 11.70 -3.19 -7.63
N GLU A 189 12.33 -2.34 -6.84
CA GLU A 189 11.80 -1.77 -5.60
C GLU A 189 10.46 -1.06 -5.85
N GLU A 190 10.43 -0.07 -6.74
CA GLU A 190 9.21 0.65 -7.12
C GLU A 190 8.11 -0.31 -7.64
N GLY A 191 8.51 -1.34 -8.41
CA GLY A 191 7.59 -2.38 -8.85
C GLY A 191 6.97 -3.17 -7.68
N LEU A 192 7.76 -3.50 -6.66
CA LEU A 192 7.29 -4.15 -5.45
C LEU A 192 6.40 -3.21 -4.62
N GLU A 193 6.76 -1.94 -4.49
CA GLU A 193 5.96 -0.93 -3.80
C GLU A 193 4.57 -0.79 -4.43
N THR A 194 4.51 -0.60 -5.76
CA THR A 194 3.26 -0.60 -6.52
C THR A 194 2.41 -1.85 -6.28
N ILE A 195 3.02 -3.05 -6.27
CA ILE A 195 2.33 -4.32 -5.98
C ILE A 195 1.78 -4.34 -4.54
N ALA A 196 2.55 -3.85 -3.57
CA ALA A 196 2.15 -3.78 -2.18
C ALA A 196 0.97 -2.82 -1.99
N MET A 197 1.03 -1.60 -2.56
CA MET A 197 -0.06 -0.63 -2.52
C MET A 197 -1.34 -1.16 -3.17
N THR A 198 -1.22 -1.82 -4.32
CA THR A 198 -2.36 -2.47 -5.01
C THR A 198 -2.96 -3.60 -4.16
N SER A 199 -2.11 -4.33 -3.42
CA SER A 199 -2.55 -5.38 -2.49
C SER A 199 -3.25 -4.79 -1.27
N PHE A 200 -2.76 -3.71 -0.67
CA PHE A 200 -3.46 -2.98 0.39
C PHE A 200 -4.83 -2.49 -0.09
N LEU A 201 -4.90 -1.89 -1.29
CA LEU A 201 -6.16 -1.43 -1.88
C LEU A 201 -7.14 -2.59 -2.05
N SER A 202 -6.68 -3.70 -2.62
CA SER A 202 -7.47 -4.92 -2.78
C SER A 202 -8.00 -5.45 -1.45
N SER A 203 -7.16 -5.45 -0.40
CA SER A 203 -7.54 -5.88 0.94
C SER A 203 -8.69 -5.05 1.50
N PHE A 204 -8.56 -3.72 1.49
CA PHE A 204 -9.57 -2.83 2.08
C PHE A 204 -10.84 -2.78 1.23
N LEU A 205 -10.71 -2.92 -0.09
CA LEU A 205 -11.83 -3.01 -1.01
C LEU A 205 -12.65 -4.28 -0.78
N CYS A 206 -12.01 -5.42 -0.51
CA CYS A 206 -12.71 -6.65 -0.13
C CYS A 206 -13.56 -6.46 1.13
N VAL A 207 -13.05 -5.78 2.16
CA VAL A 207 -13.80 -5.48 3.38
C VAL A 207 -14.98 -4.56 3.07
N TRP A 208 -14.74 -3.51 2.27
CA TRP A 208 -15.78 -2.56 1.90
C TRP A 208 -16.92 -3.21 1.11
N MET A 209 -16.59 -4.01 0.08
CA MET A 209 -17.59 -4.72 -0.75
C MET A 209 -18.45 -5.68 0.07
N GLU A 210 -17.85 -6.39 1.04
CA GLU A 210 -18.61 -7.26 1.95
C GLU A 210 -19.63 -6.47 2.77
N ARG A 211 -19.23 -5.30 3.29
CA ARG A 211 -20.13 -4.41 4.05
C ARG A 211 -21.26 -3.83 3.19
N ILE A 212 -20.96 -3.39 1.97
CA ILE A 212 -22.00 -2.91 1.06
C ILE A 212 -22.99 -4.04 0.73
N ARG A 213 -22.51 -5.26 0.54
CA ARG A 213 -23.38 -6.43 0.30
C ARG A 213 -24.26 -6.74 1.51
N SER A 214 -23.73 -6.67 2.74
CA SER A 214 -24.54 -6.93 3.94
C SER A 214 -25.65 -5.89 4.10
N LEU A 215 -25.35 -4.61 3.84
CA LEU A 215 -26.33 -3.52 3.84
C LEU A 215 -27.43 -3.73 2.80
N VAL A 216 -27.06 -3.99 1.55
CA VAL A 216 -28.02 -4.19 0.44
C VAL A 216 -28.89 -5.42 0.65
N SER A 217 -28.35 -6.49 1.24
CA SER A 217 -29.10 -7.73 1.49
C SER A 217 -29.95 -7.70 2.76
N GLY A 218 -29.87 -6.64 3.57
CA GLY A 218 -30.53 -6.56 4.88
C GLY A 218 -30.04 -7.61 5.89
N ARG A 219 -28.96 -8.35 5.58
CA ARG A 219 -28.35 -9.30 6.51
C ARG A 219 -27.41 -8.54 7.42
N ARG A 220 -27.84 -8.27 8.66
CA ARG A 220 -26.91 -7.85 9.72
C ARG A 220 -25.91 -8.96 9.98
N ASN A 221 -24.66 -8.75 9.61
CA ASN A 221 -23.55 -9.64 9.93
C ASN A 221 -23.25 -9.50 11.43
N ARG A 222 -23.89 -10.31 12.29
CA ARG A 222 -23.62 -10.36 13.75
C ARG A 222 -22.22 -10.91 14.12
N ALA A 223 -21.28 -10.96 13.18
CA ALA A 223 -20.05 -11.74 13.31
C ALA A 223 -18.77 -10.91 13.58
N ILE A 224 -18.84 -9.57 13.72
CA ILE A 224 -17.64 -8.72 13.92
C ILE A 224 -17.48 -8.26 15.39
N ASN A 225 -18.06 -9.00 16.34
CA ASN A 225 -17.82 -8.81 17.77
C ASN A 225 -17.08 -10.03 18.33
N GLY A 226 -15.76 -10.06 18.14
CA GLY A 226 -14.80 -10.99 18.73
C GLY A 226 -13.43 -10.38 18.76
#